data_AF-A0A819NEZ9-F1
#
_entry.id   AF-A0A819NEZ9-F1
#
_cell.length_a   1.000
_cell.length_b   1.000
_cell.length_c   1.000
_cell.angle_alpha   90.00
_cell.angle_beta   90.00
_cell.angle_gamma   90.00
#
_symmetry.space_group_name_H-M   'P 1'
#
loop_
_entity.id
_entity.type
_entity.pdbx_description
1 polymer ?
#
loop_
_entity_poly.entity_id
_entity_poly.type
_entity_poly.pdbx_seq_one_letter_code
_entity_poly.pdbx_strand_id
1 'polypeptide(L)'
;IFGNDCERLVNIAFRTSQTFPSMMGTYADVSKYLREELSKQHSDEYFHIIIGKNHEFGYSIDDGHYFAEIQQDRYRVLIFSTKQNSHIKSDIHDADSHISFIWN
;
A
#
# COMPACT_ATOMS: atom_id res chain seq x y z
N ILE A 1 -5.83 10.15 -12.51
CA ILE A 1 -6.43 8.82 -12.80
C ILE A 1 -6.04 7.87 -11.67
N PHE A 2 -4.76 7.49 -11.54
CA PHE A 2 -4.25 6.65 -10.45
C PHE A 2 -4.74 7.01 -9.04
N GLY A 3 -4.59 8.27 -8.61
CA GLY A 3 -5.04 8.69 -7.26
C GLY A 3 -6.53 8.46 -6.99
N ASN A 4 -7.40 8.64 -8.00
CA ASN A 4 -8.85 8.41 -7.86
C ASN A 4 -9.15 6.90 -7.80
N ASP A 5 -8.41 6.08 -8.55
CA ASP A 5 -8.54 4.63 -8.50
C ASP A 5 -8.10 4.09 -7.13
N CYS A 6 -6.99 4.60 -6.60
CA CYS A 6 -6.54 4.30 -5.25
C CYS A 6 -7.59 4.72 -4.20
N GLU A 7 -8.15 5.92 -4.29
CA GLU A 7 -9.17 6.39 -3.35
C GLU A 7 -10.41 5.48 -3.38
N ARG A 8 -10.87 5.11 -4.58
CA ARG A 8 -11.99 4.19 -4.76
C ARG A 8 -11.72 2.83 -4.12
N LEU A 9 -10.54 2.25 -4.38
CA LEU A 9 -10.15 0.95 -3.83
C LEU A 9 -10.02 0.98 -2.30
N VAL A 10 -9.41 2.03 -1.75
CA VAL A 10 -9.31 2.24 -0.30
C VAL A 10 -10.71 2.33 0.32
N ASN A 11 -11.61 3.13 -0.27
CA ASN A 11 -12.99 3.23 0.21
C ASN A 11 -13.74 1.89 0.20
N ILE A 12 -13.55 1.06 -0.84
CA ILE A 12 -14.12 -0.29 -0.89
C ILE A 12 -13.55 -1.16 0.23
N ALA A 13 -12.24 -1.19 0.39
CA ALA A 13 -11.57 -2.04 1.37
C ALA A 13 -11.97 -1.68 2.81
N PHE A 14 -11.98 -0.39 3.16
CA PHE A 14 -12.36 0.07 4.50
C PHE A 14 -13.86 -0.15 4.79
N ARG A 15 -14.75 0.03 3.82
CA ARG A 15 -16.17 -0.31 4.02
C ARG A 15 -16.36 -1.81 4.19
N THR A 16 -15.62 -2.62 3.44
CA THR A 16 -15.70 -4.07 3.52
C THR A 16 -15.16 -4.57 4.85
N SER A 17 -14.05 -4.02 5.36
CA SER A 17 -13.51 -4.38 6.67
C SER A 17 -14.45 -4.06 7.82
N GLN A 18 -15.15 -2.92 7.75
CA GLN A 18 -16.16 -2.54 8.74
C GLN A 18 -17.41 -3.42 8.69
N THR A 19 -17.82 -3.83 7.49
CA THR A 19 -19.05 -4.62 7.29
C THR A 19 -18.83 -6.11 7.55
N PHE A 20 -17.66 -6.63 7.16
CA PHE A 20 -17.28 -8.04 7.26
C PHE A 20 -15.89 -8.20 7.90
N PRO A 21 -15.76 -8.01 9.22
CA PRO A 21 -14.48 -8.13 9.92
C PRO A 21 -13.83 -9.52 9.77
N SER A 22 -14.61 -10.56 9.44
CA SER A 22 -14.09 -11.91 9.19
C SER A 22 -13.45 -12.09 7.80
N MET A 23 -13.77 -11.22 6.83
CA MET A 23 -13.21 -11.28 5.46
C MET A 23 -12.03 -10.34 5.27
N MET A 24 -12.02 -9.19 5.96
CA MET A 24 -11.03 -8.14 5.78
C MET A 24 -10.78 -7.42 7.10
N GLY A 25 -10.54 -8.17 8.17
CA GLY A 25 -10.48 -7.62 9.53
C GLY A 25 -9.17 -6.95 9.89
N THR A 26 -8.10 -7.22 9.13
CA THR A 26 -6.76 -6.70 9.45
C THR A 26 -6.25 -5.74 8.38
N TYR A 27 -5.32 -4.86 8.75
CA TYR A 27 -4.62 -4.02 7.78
C TYR A 27 -3.84 -4.85 6.76
N ALA A 28 -3.39 -6.05 7.13
CA ALA A 28 -2.74 -6.97 6.19
C ALA A 28 -3.71 -7.40 5.07
N ASP A 29 -4.97 -7.67 5.39
CA ASP A 29 -5.99 -8.04 4.41
C ASP A 29 -6.32 -6.87 3.47
N VAL A 30 -6.45 -5.66 4.03
CA VAL A 30 -6.65 -4.41 3.26
C VAL A 30 -5.49 -4.17 2.30
N SER A 31 -4.25 -4.20 2.81
CA SER A 31 -3.05 -4.00 1.98
C SER A 31 -2.91 -5.08 0.91
N LYS A 32 -3.25 -6.34 1.22
CA LYS A 32 -3.22 -7.43 0.25
C LYS A 32 -4.21 -7.18 -0.90
N TYR A 33 -5.46 -6.87 -0.59
CA TYR A 33 -6.49 -6.56 -1.59
C TYR A 33 -6.09 -5.38 -2.48
N LEU A 34 -5.63 -4.29 -1.88
CA LEU A 34 -5.20 -3.11 -2.64
C LEU A 34 -4.05 -3.45 -3.59
N ARG A 35 -3.07 -4.25 -3.15
CA ARG A 35 -1.97 -4.70 -4.01
C ARG A 35 -2.47 -5.54 -5.17
N GLU A 36 -3.35 -6.52 -4.90
CA GLU A 36 -3.92 -7.40 -5.92
C GLU A 36 -4.72 -6.62 -6.98
N GLU A 37 -5.51 -5.63 -6.58
CA GLU A 37 -6.27 -4.81 -7.52
C GLU A 37 -5.39 -3.87 -8.35
N LEU A 38 -4.37 -3.24 -7.74
CA LEU A 38 -3.46 -2.35 -8.45
C LEU A 38 -2.55 -3.11 -9.43
N SER A 39 -2.07 -4.29 -9.06
CA SER A 39 -1.24 -5.14 -9.92
C SER A 39 -1.99 -5.70 -11.14
N LYS A 40 -3.33 -5.77 -11.11
CA LYS A 40 -4.13 -6.11 -12.31
C LYS A 40 -4.07 -5.02 -13.38
N GLN A 41 -3.89 -3.77 -12.96
CA GLN A 41 -3.89 -2.60 -13.85
C GLN A 41 -2.48 -2.15 -14.23
N HIS A 42 -1.49 -2.47 -13.40
CA HIS A 42 -0.10 -2.06 -13.56
C HIS A 42 0.82 -3.26 -13.26
N SER A 43 0.98 -4.15 -14.24
CA SER A 43 1.64 -5.45 -14.05
C SER A 43 3.16 -5.40 -13.98
N ASP A 44 3.77 -4.26 -14.34
CA ASP A 44 5.22 -3.98 -14.32
C ASP A 44 5.68 -3.28 -13.03
N GLU A 45 4.73 -2.97 -12.15
CA GLU A 45 4.94 -2.20 -10.94
C GLU A 45 4.70 -3.05 -9.69
N TYR A 46 5.54 -2.85 -8.68
CA TYR A 46 5.31 -3.41 -7.35
C TYR A 46 4.80 -2.31 -6.41
N PHE A 47 3.61 -2.51 -5.85
CA PHE A 47 2.98 -1.53 -4.94
C PHE A 47 3.27 -1.81 -3.47
N HIS A 48 3.74 -0.76 -2.81
CA HIS A 48 3.88 -0.64 -1.37
C HIS A 48 2.67 0.10 -0.82
N ILE A 49 2.08 -0.44 0.24
CA ILE A 49 0.90 0.12 0.88
C ILE A 49 1.18 0.22 2.38
N ILE A 50 1.11 1.43 2.90
CA ILE A 50 1.31 1.73 4.31
C ILE A 50 0.00 2.29 4.86
N ILE A 51 -0.50 1.71 5.94
CA ILE A 51 -1.74 2.14 6.61
C ILE A 51 -1.38 2.49 8.06
N GLY A 52 -1.78 3.67 8.52
CA GLY A 52 -1.58 4.07 9.91
C GLY A 52 -2.41 5.29 10.27
N LYS A 53 -2.16 5.90 11.44
CA LYS A 53 -2.97 7.01 11.93
C LYS A 53 -2.49 8.35 11.36
N ASN A 54 -3.41 9.31 11.20
CA ASN A 54 -3.18 10.61 10.55
C ASN A 54 -1.98 11.45 11.06
N HIS A 55 -1.45 11.17 12.25
CA HIS A 55 -0.40 11.97 12.89
C HIS A 55 0.92 11.21 13.10
N GLU A 56 1.04 9.98 12.56
CA GLU A 56 2.18 9.09 12.83
C GLU A 56 3.10 8.88 11.60
N PHE A 57 3.03 9.73 10.57
CA PHE A 57 3.79 9.53 9.33
C PHE A 57 4.78 10.64 9.00
N GLY A 58 6.04 10.24 8.79
CA GLY A 58 7.04 10.97 8.03
C GLY A 58 7.64 10.03 6.97
N TYR A 59 7.60 10.43 5.70
CA TYR A 59 8.15 9.65 4.59
C TYR A 59 8.79 10.58 3.56
N SER A 60 9.81 10.07 2.89
CA SER A 60 10.42 10.67 1.71
C SER A 60 10.50 9.56 0.66
N ILE A 61 9.76 9.71 -0.43
CA ILE A 61 9.73 8.73 -1.51
C ILE A 61 10.41 9.39 -2.71
N ASP A 62 11.51 8.79 -3.16
CA ASP A 62 12.23 9.23 -4.36
C ASP A 62 11.81 8.35 -5.55
N ASP A 63 11.56 8.99 -6.69
CA ASP A 63 11.43 8.39 -8.03
C ASP A 63 10.46 7.20 -8.23
N GLY A 64 9.36 7.13 -7.47
CA GLY A 64 8.24 6.24 -7.78
C GLY A 64 7.37 6.76 -8.93
N HIS A 65 7.01 5.90 -9.90
CA HIS A 65 6.17 6.31 -11.04
C HIS A 65 4.70 6.55 -10.63
N TYR A 66 4.22 5.79 -9.64
CA TYR A 66 2.88 5.96 -9.08
C TYR A 66 2.95 6.27 -7.59
N PHE A 67 2.22 7.31 -7.18
CA PHE A 67 2.10 7.74 -5.79
C PHE A 67 0.68 8.26 -5.51
N ALA A 68 0.11 7.87 -4.36
CA ALA A 68 -1.13 8.39 -3.83
C ALA A 68 -1.11 8.40 -2.29
N GLU A 69 -1.57 9.50 -1.71
CA GLU A 69 -1.85 9.64 -0.29
C GLU A 69 -3.35 9.84 -0.12
N ILE A 70 -3.97 8.98 0.70
CA ILE A 70 -5.42 8.99 0.93
C ILE A 70 -5.69 9.08 2.42
N GLN A 71 -6.50 10.07 2.80
CA GLN A 71 -6.96 10.23 4.16
C GLN A 71 -8.38 9.66 4.31
N GLN A 72 -8.57 8.76 5.26
CA GLN A 72 -9.81 8.03 5.51
C GLN A 72 -10.11 8.05 7.02
N ASP A 73 -11.02 8.93 7.43
CA ASP A 73 -11.35 9.22 8.83
C ASP A 73 -10.11 9.45 9.72
N ARG A 74 -9.73 8.44 10.52
CA ARG A 74 -8.61 8.47 11.46
C ARG A 74 -7.30 7.92 10.89
N TYR A 75 -7.38 7.38 9.67
CA TYR A 75 -6.29 6.67 9.02
C TYR A 75 -5.80 7.41 7.79
N ARG A 76 -4.51 7.23 7.53
CA ARG A 76 -3.83 7.65 6.31
C ARG A 76 -3.28 6.41 5.62
N VAL A 77 -3.50 6.35 4.31
CA VAL A 77 -3.03 5.27 3.44
C VAL A 77 -2.08 5.87 2.43
N LEU A 78 -0.84 5.39 2.42
CA LEU A 78 0.17 5.74 1.45
C LEU A 78 0.33 4.58 0.48
N ILE A 79 0.22 4.87 -0.80
CA ILE A 79 0.37 3.91 -1.89
C ILE A 79 1.43 4.44 -2.82
N PHE A 80 2.48 3.66 -3.05
CA PHE A 80 3.53 4.03 -4.00
C PHE A 80 4.09 2.80 -4.70
N SER A 81 4.59 2.99 -5.92
CA SER A 81 5.19 1.92 -6.69
C SER A 81 6.71 1.99 -6.73
N THR A 82 7.33 0.83 -6.87
CA THR A 82 8.72 0.67 -7.28
C THR A 82 8.75 -0.26 -8.48
N LYS A 83 9.66 -0.01 -9.45
CA LYS A 83 9.85 -0.91 -10.59
C LYS A 83 10.08 -2.34 -10.11
N GLN A 84 9.31 -3.28 -10.64
CA GLN A 84 9.46 -4.68 -10.29
C GLN A 84 10.76 -5.21 -10.92
N ASN A 85 11.87 -5.17 -10.17
CA ASN A 85 13.09 -5.85 -10.57
C ASN A 85 12.80 -7.35 -10.65
N SER A 86 12.92 -7.93 -11.84
CA SER A 86 12.68 -9.35 -12.17
C SER A 86 13.54 -10.36 -11.39
N HIS A 87 14.32 -9.92 -10.40
CA HIS A 87 15.26 -10.72 -9.63
C HIS A 87 15.10 -10.70 -8.10
N ILE A 88 14.14 -9.95 -7.55
CA ILE A 88 13.95 -9.95 -6.09
C ILE A 88 12.93 -11.02 -5.72
N LYS A 89 13.43 -12.15 -5.21
CA LYS A 89 12.63 -13.21 -4.58
C LYS A 89 11.65 -12.57 -3.60
N SER A 90 10.39 -13.01 -3.65
CA SER A 90 9.33 -12.58 -2.74
C SER A 90 9.78 -12.83 -1.29
N ASP A 91 10.24 -11.77 -0.64
CA ASP A 91 10.74 -11.85 0.71
C ASP A 91 9.54 -11.78 1.66
N ILE A 92 9.24 -12.92 2.27
CA ILE A 92 8.26 -13.04 3.35
C ILE A 92 8.97 -12.51 4.60
N HIS A 93 9.08 -11.19 4.73
CA HIS A 93 9.64 -10.58 5.93
C HIS A 93 8.51 -10.14 6.87
N ASP A 94 8.48 -10.85 7.99
CA ASP A 94 7.80 -10.50 9.23
C ASP A 94 8.05 -9.03 9.60
N ALA A 95 7.06 -8.47 10.30
CA ALA A 95 6.81 -7.06 10.55
C ALA A 95 7.86 -6.29 11.41
N ASP A 96 9.13 -6.68 11.41
CA ASP A 96 10.20 -6.04 12.21
C ASP A 96 11.51 -5.77 11.43
N SER A 97 11.53 -5.82 10.09
CA SER A 97 12.73 -5.47 9.33
C SER A 97 12.85 -3.96 9.11
N HIS A 98 13.67 -3.31 9.95
CA HIS A 98 14.29 -2.02 9.64
C HIS A 98 15.06 -2.13 8.32
N ILE A 99 14.55 -1.53 7.24
CA ILE A 99 15.27 -1.42 5.98
C ILE A 99 16.35 -0.34 6.15
N SER A 100 17.61 -0.76 6.28
CA SER A 100 18.78 0.09 6.13
C SER A 100 19.03 0.36 4.64
N PHE A 101 18.58 1.50 4.15
CA PHE A 101 18.96 1.98 2.82
C PHE A 101 20.44 2.41 2.83
N ILE A 102 21.25 1.75 2.02
CA ILE A 102 22.65 2.14 1.75
C ILE A 102 22.63 3.14 0.60
N TRP A 103 23.06 4.37 0.89
CA TRP A 103 23.33 5.39 -0.13
C TRP A 103 24.74 5.16 -0.69
N ASN A 104 24.85 4.97 -2.00
CA ASN A 104 26.11 5.08 -2.74
C ASN A 104 26.06 6.32 -3.63
#